data_AF-A0AAY4D8Q7-F1
#
_entry.id   AF-A0AAY4D8Q7-F1
#
_cell.length_a   1.000
_cell.length_b   1.000
_cell.length_c   1.000
_cell.angle_alpha   90.00
_cell.angle_beta   90.00
_cell.angle_gamma   90.00
#
_symmetry.space_group_name_H-M   'P 1'
#
loop_
_entity.id
_entity.type
_entity.pdbx_description
1 polymer ?
#
loop_
_entity_poly.entity_id
_entity_poly.type
_entity_poly.pdbx_seq_one_letter_code
_entity_poly.pdbx_strand_id
1 'polypeptide(L)'
;MFLFRSADAVAAVIRRGSVASLLDLIRTRRSLKEMSVMGRLPVHEAAAHGQEECLRVLLAVIDACDSQAKSPLLLAVEANHMSCAACLLEKGANPNTSNRDRETALHKACEVENADIVAVLLRFGSEVNKRCKQGWTPLHEAVCHSKVEICNMLVRAGARVNHHNIYGITPLFLAAQTGNEAALSFLLDHGASVNCQASDGATALYEACKNQHINIVKLLLSHRADANRPNKAGLLPLHVAAKHGFDEIVSMLIPVTSNFRIIHSGISPLHLAAENNEDETLKVLIAAGLNVNAQLSPSHSRLYQDCRTTPLYFAVINGNLETAAMLLQAGADANLDIFQPVLVAIRQGNIEMVRLLVEYGANVNVGMPTLPTTFPAMLIFCMRNPPMLKNLLDNGLCALSCFQCKYGDNQHPSVKVSCKDTTGLHKEECPLQVTLLLDYVGQVNLCAKLKELLDTHNGWVLIKERTSRCNPHHLGHLCRLAIREKVGQQRLKLLHLLPLPHRLIKYLNYAEGCHAFKI
;
A
#
# COMPACT_ATOMS: atom_id res chain seq x y z
N MET A 1 18.52 50.41 -26.13
CA MET A 1 17.07 50.58 -25.85
C MET A 1 16.21 50.73 -27.12
N PHE A 2 16.72 51.26 -28.24
CA PHE A 2 15.94 51.40 -29.49
C PHE A 2 15.74 50.11 -30.30
N LEU A 3 16.68 49.16 -30.24
CA LEU A 3 16.61 47.89 -30.98
C LEU A 3 15.56 46.89 -30.46
N PHE A 4 15.11 47.03 -29.22
CA PHE A 4 14.10 46.13 -28.64
C PHE A 4 12.67 46.52 -29.05
N ARG A 5 12.41 47.82 -29.27
CA ARG A 5 11.10 48.31 -29.70
C ARG A 5 10.75 47.91 -31.15
N SER A 6 11.75 47.64 -31.99
CA SER A 6 11.54 47.29 -33.41
C SER A 6 11.11 45.84 -33.60
N ALA A 7 11.73 44.89 -32.90
CA ALA A 7 11.36 43.47 -32.93
C ALA A 7 9.92 43.25 -32.43
N ASP A 8 9.53 43.91 -31.33
CA ASP A 8 8.17 43.83 -30.78
C ASP A 8 7.11 44.44 -31.72
N ALA A 9 7.48 45.48 -32.49
CA ALA A 9 6.59 46.08 -33.47
C ALA A 9 6.33 45.16 -34.67
N VAL A 10 7.35 44.46 -35.16
CA VAL A 10 7.20 43.46 -36.25
C VAL A 10 6.36 42.28 -35.76
N ALA A 11 6.62 41.78 -34.55
CA ALA A 11 5.81 40.72 -33.94
C ALA A 11 4.35 41.15 -33.72
N ALA A 12 4.09 42.41 -33.37
CA ALA A 12 2.73 42.93 -33.22
C ALA A 12 1.97 43.03 -34.55
N VAL A 13 2.64 43.38 -35.65
CA VAL A 13 2.02 43.39 -36.99
C VAL A 13 1.68 41.97 -37.45
N ILE A 14 2.58 41.02 -37.22
CA ILE A 14 2.35 39.62 -37.54
C ILE A 14 1.19 39.06 -36.73
N ARG A 15 1.11 39.35 -35.42
CA ARG A 15 -0.03 38.96 -34.57
C ARG A 15 -1.39 39.45 -35.08
N ARG A 16 -1.42 40.56 -35.81
CA ARG A 16 -2.65 41.12 -36.40
C ARG A 16 -2.97 40.56 -37.79
N GLY A 17 -2.07 39.80 -38.41
CA GLY A 17 -2.28 39.18 -39.72
C GLY A 17 -2.25 40.13 -40.92
N SER A 18 -1.78 41.38 -40.75
CA SER A 18 -1.78 42.36 -41.84
C SER A 18 -0.60 42.16 -42.80
N VAL A 19 -0.85 41.47 -43.92
CA VAL A 19 0.15 41.22 -44.98
C VAL A 19 0.63 42.52 -45.62
N ALA A 20 -0.26 43.48 -45.86
CA ALA A 20 0.10 44.77 -46.45
C ALA A 20 1.09 45.54 -45.56
N SER A 21 0.80 45.60 -44.26
CA SER A 21 1.70 46.24 -43.28
C SER A 21 3.03 45.49 -43.14
N LEU A 22 3.01 44.16 -43.28
CA LEU A 22 4.23 43.34 -43.29
C LEU A 22 5.09 43.62 -44.53
N LEU A 23 4.48 43.73 -45.71
CA LEU A 23 5.18 44.06 -46.97
C LEU A 23 5.79 45.47 -46.92
N ASP A 24 5.09 46.45 -46.34
CA ASP A 24 5.63 47.80 -46.16
C ASP A 24 6.80 47.82 -45.16
N LEU A 25 6.77 46.98 -44.11
CA LEU A 25 7.90 46.77 -43.20
C LEU A 25 9.11 46.13 -43.90
N ILE A 26 8.87 45.21 -44.84
CA ILE A 26 9.94 44.59 -45.65
C ILE A 26 10.55 45.61 -46.62
N ARG A 27 9.72 46.43 -47.27
CA ARG A 27 10.17 47.51 -48.18
C ARG A 27 11.01 48.57 -47.48
N THR A 28 10.76 48.83 -46.20
CA THR A 28 11.51 49.80 -45.39
C THR A 28 12.84 49.27 -44.82
N ARG A 29 13.31 48.08 -45.27
CA ARG A 29 14.59 47.44 -44.89
C ARG A 29 14.79 47.23 -43.38
N ARG A 30 13.72 47.07 -42.59
CA ARG A 30 13.90 46.58 -41.21
C ARG A 30 14.40 45.13 -41.25
N SER A 31 15.43 44.84 -40.46
CA SER A 31 16.11 43.54 -40.53
C SER A 31 15.19 42.44 -40.02
N LEU A 32 14.71 41.56 -40.92
CA LEU A 32 13.93 40.35 -40.59
C LEU A 32 14.71 39.33 -39.75
N LYS A 33 15.97 39.61 -39.44
CA LYS A 33 16.84 38.81 -38.56
C LYS A 33 16.78 39.26 -37.09
N GLU A 34 16.02 40.31 -36.77
CA GLU A 34 15.84 40.75 -35.38
C GLU A 34 15.08 39.69 -34.59
N MET A 35 15.70 39.21 -33.51
CA MET A 35 15.15 38.20 -32.61
C MET A 35 14.37 38.89 -31.49
N SER A 36 13.19 38.37 -31.15
CA SER A 36 12.45 38.79 -29.95
C SER A 36 13.21 38.44 -28.67
N VAL A 37 12.72 38.90 -27.51
CA VAL A 37 13.29 38.57 -26.18
C VAL A 37 13.39 37.05 -25.97
N MET A 38 12.52 36.27 -26.60
CA MET A 38 12.51 34.79 -26.55
C MET A 38 13.37 34.14 -27.63
N GLY A 39 14.18 34.92 -28.36
CA GLY A 39 14.97 34.44 -29.48
C GLY A 39 14.15 34.08 -30.73
N ARG A 40 12.89 34.54 -30.83
CA ARG A 40 12.00 34.19 -31.94
C ARG A 40 12.18 35.16 -33.10
N LEU A 41 12.35 34.61 -34.29
CA LEU A 41 12.27 35.33 -35.56
C LEU A 41 10.80 35.59 -35.97
N PRO A 42 10.54 36.56 -36.86
CA PRO A 42 9.20 36.81 -37.44
C PRO A 42 8.46 35.57 -37.93
N VAL A 43 9.18 34.59 -38.52
CA VAL A 43 8.62 33.31 -38.96
C VAL A 43 8.03 32.47 -37.82
N HIS A 44 8.64 32.50 -36.63
CA HIS A 44 8.16 31.76 -35.47
C HIS A 44 6.87 32.39 -34.93
N GLU A 45 6.79 33.72 -34.91
CA GLU A 45 5.58 34.44 -34.49
C GLU A 45 4.43 34.22 -35.48
N ALA A 46 4.71 34.21 -36.78
CA ALA A 46 3.69 33.94 -37.79
C ALA A 46 3.14 32.51 -37.69
N ALA A 47 4.02 31.54 -37.44
CA ALA A 47 3.64 30.14 -37.20
C ALA A 47 2.85 29.94 -35.89
N ALA A 48 3.29 30.55 -34.79
CA ALA A 48 2.64 30.42 -33.49
C ALA A 48 1.25 31.09 -33.42
N HIS A 49 0.96 32.06 -34.30
CA HIS A 49 -0.31 32.78 -34.35
C HIS A 49 -1.21 32.41 -35.54
N GLY A 50 -0.83 31.40 -36.33
CA GLY A 50 -1.68 30.87 -37.40
C GLY A 50 -1.78 31.76 -38.64
N GLN A 51 -0.76 32.59 -38.90
CA GLN A 51 -0.79 33.60 -39.95
C GLN A 51 -0.16 33.07 -41.24
N GLU A 52 -0.92 32.25 -41.97
CA GLU A 52 -0.45 31.57 -43.20
C GLU A 52 0.07 32.55 -44.27
N GLU A 53 -0.69 33.60 -44.57
CA GLU A 53 -0.30 34.56 -45.62
C GLU A 53 0.97 35.34 -45.24
N CYS A 54 1.16 35.63 -43.96
CA CYS A 54 2.41 36.22 -43.47
C CYS A 54 3.59 35.24 -43.60
N LEU A 55 3.37 33.95 -43.32
CA LEU A 55 4.40 32.90 -43.48
C LEU A 55 4.87 32.76 -44.93
N ARG A 56 3.93 32.83 -45.91
CA ARG A 56 4.26 32.77 -47.35
C ARG A 56 5.21 33.88 -47.80
N VAL A 57 5.23 35.02 -47.09
CA VAL A 57 6.12 36.16 -47.39
C VAL A 57 7.48 36.04 -46.68
N LEU A 58 7.54 35.40 -45.51
CA LEU A 58 8.72 35.43 -44.61
C LEU A 58 9.78 34.33 -44.87
N LEU A 59 9.73 33.66 -46.03
CA LEU A 59 10.37 32.38 -46.37
C LEU A 59 11.93 32.29 -46.33
N ALA A 60 12.66 33.24 -45.74
CA ALA A 60 14.11 33.25 -45.80
C ALA A 60 14.82 32.26 -44.84
N VAL A 61 14.17 31.83 -43.74
CA VAL A 61 14.79 30.91 -42.74
C VAL A 61 13.74 29.98 -42.12
N ILE A 62 13.40 28.90 -42.83
CA ILE A 62 12.27 28.00 -42.49
C ILE A 62 12.59 27.07 -41.31
N ASP A 63 13.83 26.62 -41.17
CA ASP A 63 14.28 25.70 -40.10
C ASP A 63 15.04 26.40 -38.96
N ALA A 64 14.95 27.73 -38.86
CA ALA A 64 15.53 28.43 -37.71
C ALA A 64 14.93 27.89 -36.40
N CYS A 65 15.72 27.91 -35.35
CA CYS A 65 15.30 27.47 -34.03
C CYS A 65 15.27 28.66 -33.08
N ASP A 66 14.22 28.76 -32.27
CA ASP A 66 14.14 29.74 -31.19
C ASP A 66 15.04 29.38 -30.00
N SER A 67 14.97 30.15 -28.90
CA SER A 67 15.77 29.87 -27.70
C SER A 67 15.52 28.48 -27.09
N GLN A 68 14.35 27.88 -27.30
CA GLN A 68 13.99 26.53 -26.83
C GLN A 68 14.27 25.44 -27.87
N ALA A 69 15.01 25.79 -28.92
CA ALA A 69 15.26 24.96 -30.09
C ALA A 69 13.98 24.54 -30.83
N LYS A 70 12.90 25.32 -30.74
CA LYS A 70 11.65 25.05 -31.46
C LYS A 70 11.72 25.65 -32.85
N SER A 71 11.43 24.84 -33.88
CA SER A 71 11.26 25.33 -35.25
C SER A 71 9.90 26.00 -35.45
N PRO A 72 9.73 26.86 -36.47
CA PRO A 72 8.42 27.40 -36.84
C PRO A 72 7.39 26.30 -37.06
N LEU A 73 7.78 25.18 -37.66
CA LEU A 73 6.90 24.02 -37.86
C LEU A 73 6.41 23.45 -36.53
N LEU A 74 7.32 23.25 -35.56
CA LEU A 74 6.96 22.74 -34.24
C LEU A 74 5.98 23.67 -33.53
N LEU A 75 6.18 24.99 -33.62
CA LEU A 75 5.29 25.99 -33.04
C LEU A 75 3.91 26.01 -33.71
N ALA A 76 3.85 25.88 -35.04
CA ALA A 76 2.57 25.78 -35.76
C ALA A 76 1.78 24.54 -35.33
N VAL A 77 2.45 23.41 -35.14
CA VAL A 77 1.83 22.16 -34.68
C VAL A 77 1.38 22.25 -33.22
N GLU A 78 2.22 22.79 -32.33
CA GLU A 78 1.90 23.00 -30.91
C GLU A 78 0.70 23.93 -30.73
N ALA A 79 0.55 24.93 -31.60
CA ALA A 79 -0.61 25.83 -31.63
C ALA A 79 -1.80 25.29 -32.44
N ASN A 80 -1.73 24.06 -32.96
CA ASN A 80 -2.77 23.39 -33.75
C ASN A 80 -3.16 24.14 -35.05
N HIS A 81 -2.21 24.79 -35.70
CA HIS A 81 -2.43 25.55 -36.95
C HIS A 81 -2.09 24.71 -38.19
N MET A 82 -3.04 23.89 -38.64
CA MET A 82 -2.87 22.99 -39.79
C MET A 82 -2.36 23.72 -41.04
N SER A 83 -3.01 24.81 -41.46
CA SER A 83 -2.64 25.50 -42.71
C SER A 83 -1.22 26.04 -42.67
N CYS A 84 -0.76 26.50 -41.51
CA CYS A 84 0.62 26.95 -41.31
C CYS A 84 1.60 25.78 -41.34
N ALA A 85 1.27 24.66 -40.69
CA ALA A 85 2.10 23.46 -40.71
C ALA A 85 2.24 22.89 -42.14
N ALA A 86 1.14 22.81 -42.89
CA ALA A 86 1.13 22.37 -44.29
C ALA A 86 1.95 23.32 -45.17
N CYS A 87 1.73 24.64 -45.07
CA CYS A 87 2.50 25.64 -45.82
C CYS A 87 4.01 25.54 -45.53
N LEU A 88 4.41 25.33 -44.27
CA LEU A 88 5.82 25.20 -43.90
C LEU A 88 6.43 23.92 -44.51
N LEU A 89 5.71 22.80 -44.47
CA LEU A 89 6.18 21.53 -45.05
C LEU A 89 6.27 21.57 -46.58
N GLU A 90 5.30 22.17 -47.27
CA GLU A 90 5.34 22.38 -48.73
C GLU A 90 6.53 23.24 -49.17
N LYS A 91 6.99 24.13 -48.29
CA LYS A 91 8.17 24.99 -48.52
C LYS A 91 9.49 24.34 -48.11
N GLY A 92 9.47 23.09 -47.69
CA GLY A 92 10.66 22.30 -47.38
C GLY A 92 11.14 22.39 -45.94
N ALA A 93 10.27 22.76 -44.98
CA ALA A 93 10.60 22.65 -43.55
C ALA A 93 10.93 21.19 -43.20
N ASN A 94 11.98 20.98 -42.40
CA ASN A 94 12.36 19.65 -41.96
C ASN A 94 11.43 19.17 -40.82
N PRO A 95 10.60 18.12 -41.03
CA PRO A 95 9.69 17.62 -39.99
C PRO A 95 10.41 16.95 -38.82
N ASN A 96 11.68 16.60 -38.99
CA ASN A 96 12.48 15.85 -38.02
C ASN A 96 13.29 16.76 -37.08
N THR A 97 13.19 18.08 -37.25
CA THR A 97 13.77 19.05 -36.32
C THR A 97 13.14 18.89 -34.94
N SER A 98 13.97 18.82 -33.91
CA SER A 98 13.53 18.54 -32.55
C SER A 98 13.90 19.64 -31.59
N ASN A 99 13.05 19.87 -30.58
CA ASN A 99 13.33 20.81 -29.50
C ASN A 99 14.42 20.30 -28.52
N ARG A 100 14.67 21.05 -27.45
CA ARG A 100 15.62 20.68 -26.38
C ARG A 100 15.32 19.33 -25.71
N ASP A 101 14.06 18.90 -25.70
CA ASP A 101 13.60 17.62 -25.18
C ASP A 101 13.59 16.51 -26.24
N ARG A 102 14.17 16.78 -27.41
CA ARG A 102 14.22 15.87 -28.57
C ARG A 102 12.84 15.49 -29.11
N GLU A 103 11.81 16.26 -28.81
CA GLU A 103 10.47 16.08 -29.35
C GLU A 103 10.41 16.68 -30.76
N THR A 104 9.86 15.94 -31.71
CA THR A 104 9.62 16.39 -33.09
C THR A 104 8.22 16.94 -33.26
N ALA A 105 7.94 17.56 -34.41
CA ALA A 105 6.59 17.98 -34.78
C ALA A 105 5.58 16.82 -34.69
N LEU A 106 6.00 15.60 -35.02
CA LEU A 106 5.16 14.40 -34.93
C LEU A 106 4.77 14.04 -33.48
N HIS A 107 5.64 14.27 -32.49
CA HIS A 107 5.30 14.07 -31.08
C HIS A 107 4.20 15.04 -30.66
N LYS A 108 4.39 16.34 -30.94
CA LYS A 108 3.40 17.38 -30.61
C LYS A 108 2.09 17.21 -31.36
N ALA A 109 2.10 16.73 -32.61
CA ALA A 109 0.88 16.43 -33.34
C ALA A 109 0.06 15.32 -32.67
N CYS A 110 0.73 14.32 -32.07
CA CYS A 110 0.07 13.26 -31.33
C CYS A 110 -0.47 13.75 -29.97
N GLU A 111 0.28 14.62 -29.27
CA GLU A 111 -0.14 15.28 -28.02
C GLU A 111 -1.35 16.21 -28.22
N VAL A 112 -1.39 16.93 -29.35
CA VAL A 112 -2.51 17.81 -29.73
C VAL A 112 -3.70 17.03 -30.31
N GLU A 113 -3.54 15.72 -30.52
CA GLU A 113 -4.60 14.80 -30.97
C GLU A 113 -5.15 15.11 -32.38
N ASN A 114 -4.37 15.81 -33.23
CA ASN A 114 -4.82 16.20 -34.57
C ASN A 114 -4.34 15.21 -35.63
N ALA A 115 -5.25 14.32 -36.06
CA ALA A 115 -4.97 13.31 -37.08
C ALA A 115 -4.57 13.91 -38.44
N ASP A 116 -5.14 15.05 -38.85
CA ASP A 116 -4.80 15.67 -40.14
C ASP A 116 -3.35 16.16 -40.16
N ILE A 117 -2.91 16.80 -39.07
CA ILE A 117 -1.52 17.24 -38.94
C ILE A 117 -0.57 16.04 -38.93
N VAL A 118 -0.94 14.95 -38.24
CA VAL A 118 -0.17 13.69 -38.28
C VAL A 118 -0.10 13.16 -39.71
N ALA A 119 -1.19 13.15 -40.47
CA ALA A 119 -1.22 12.67 -41.85
C ALA A 119 -0.25 13.44 -42.75
N VAL A 120 -0.29 14.78 -42.66
CA VAL A 120 0.58 15.66 -43.42
C VAL A 120 2.04 15.43 -43.01
N LEU A 121 2.36 15.40 -41.72
CA LEU A 121 3.73 15.17 -41.24
C LEU A 121 4.31 13.83 -41.70
N LEU A 122 3.51 12.75 -41.68
CA LEU A 122 3.93 11.44 -42.17
C LEU A 122 4.17 11.45 -43.68
N ARG A 123 3.32 12.13 -44.46
CA ARG A 123 3.48 12.28 -45.92
C ARG A 123 4.79 12.98 -46.30
N PHE A 124 5.24 13.95 -45.49
CA PHE A 124 6.48 14.69 -45.71
C PHE A 124 7.72 14.02 -45.08
N GLY A 125 7.65 12.75 -44.69
CA GLY A 125 8.82 11.97 -44.28
C GLY A 125 9.24 12.14 -42.82
N SER A 126 8.28 12.35 -41.92
CA SER A 126 8.56 12.35 -40.48
C SER A 126 9.07 10.98 -39.99
N GLU A 127 10.11 10.99 -39.16
CA GLU A 127 10.67 9.81 -38.52
C GLU A 127 9.74 9.31 -37.39
N VAL A 128 8.93 8.30 -37.72
CA VAL A 128 7.89 7.73 -36.83
C VAL A 128 8.45 7.12 -35.55
N ASN A 129 9.70 6.66 -35.56
CA ASN A 129 10.33 5.98 -34.44
C ASN A 129 11.35 6.86 -33.68
N LYS A 130 11.45 8.16 -34.00
CA LYS A 130 12.36 9.06 -33.30
C LYS A 130 11.94 9.17 -31.83
N ARG A 131 12.93 9.17 -30.94
CA ARG A 131 12.72 9.14 -29.50
C ARG A 131 12.99 10.51 -28.88
N CYS A 132 12.08 10.97 -28.02
CA CYS A 132 12.33 12.13 -27.17
C CYS A 132 13.40 11.81 -26.10
N LYS A 133 13.76 12.79 -25.28
CA LYS A 133 14.77 12.67 -24.22
C LYS A 133 14.44 11.58 -23.19
N GLN A 134 13.15 11.37 -22.90
CA GLN A 134 12.68 10.28 -22.03
C GLN A 134 12.56 8.94 -22.77
N GLY A 135 12.90 8.88 -24.06
CA GLY A 135 12.84 7.68 -24.86
C GLY A 135 11.44 7.36 -25.42
N TRP A 136 10.45 8.24 -25.25
CA TRP A 136 9.11 8.06 -25.82
C TRP A 136 9.15 8.21 -27.33
N THR A 137 8.27 7.49 -28.01
CA THR A 137 8.01 7.63 -29.45
C THR A 137 6.66 8.32 -29.64
N PRO A 138 6.35 8.86 -30.84
CA PRO A 138 5.02 9.39 -31.14
C PRO A 138 3.88 8.40 -30.87
N LEU A 139 4.13 7.10 -30.99
CA LEU A 139 3.14 6.07 -30.65
C LEU A 139 2.82 6.02 -29.15
N HIS A 140 3.78 6.33 -28.27
CA HIS A 140 3.50 6.45 -26.84
C HIS A 140 2.54 7.62 -26.57
N GLU A 141 2.77 8.78 -27.20
CA GLU A 141 1.88 9.94 -27.08
C GLU A 141 0.46 9.63 -27.56
N ALA A 142 0.32 9.04 -28.74
CA ALA A 142 -0.98 8.68 -29.30
C ALA A 142 -1.76 7.69 -28.41
N VAL A 143 -1.05 6.74 -27.78
CA VAL A 143 -1.65 5.76 -26.86
C VAL A 143 -2.04 6.39 -25.53
N CYS A 144 -1.23 7.31 -25.00
CA CYS A 144 -1.55 8.06 -23.77
C CYS A 144 -2.92 8.75 -23.88
N HIS A 145 -3.17 9.37 -25.04
CA HIS A 145 -4.39 10.14 -25.34
C HIS A 145 -5.53 9.32 -25.98
N SER A 146 -5.43 7.98 -26.01
CA SER A 146 -6.47 7.09 -26.56
C SER A 146 -6.83 7.31 -28.04
N LYS A 147 -5.92 7.83 -28.86
CA LYS A 147 -6.19 8.13 -30.28
C LYS A 147 -5.85 6.95 -31.17
N VAL A 148 -6.76 5.98 -31.24
CA VAL A 148 -6.59 4.75 -32.04
C VAL A 148 -6.39 5.06 -33.53
N GLU A 149 -7.06 6.08 -34.05
CA GLU A 149 -6.87 6.53 -35.45
C GLU A 149 -5.42 6.96 -35.70
N ILE A 150 -4.85 7.79 -34.82
CA ILE A 150 -3.45 8.22 -34.89
C ILE A 150 -2.51 7.02 -34.71
N CYS A 151 -2.82 6.10 -33.78
CA CYS A 151 -2.05 4.87 -33.60
C CYS A 151 -1.98 4.05 -34.90
N ASN A 152 -3.12 3.89 -35.59
CA ASN A 152 -3.20 3.20 -36.88
C ASN A 152 -2.36 3.88 -37.95
N MET A 153 -2.42 5.21 -38.05
CA MET A 153 -1.59 5.97 -38.99
C MET A 153 -0.09 5.79 -38.73
N LEU A 154 0.33 5.85 -37.47
CA LEU A 154 1.72 5.66 -37.07
C LEU A 154 2.20 4.23 -37.37
N VAL A 155 1.42 3.21 -37.03
CA VAL A 155 1.77 1.80 -37.30
C VAL A 155 1.87 1.52 -38.80
N ARG A 156 0.93 2.05 -39.61
CA ARG A 156 1.01 1.97 -41.09
C ARG A 156 2.24 2.66 -41.66
N ALA A 157 2.70 3.74 -41.02
CA ALA A 157 3.93 4.43 -41.38
C ALA A 157 5.21 3.78 -40.79
N GLY A 158 5.10 2.58 -40.19
CA GLY A 158 6.24 1.81 -39.70
C GLY A 158 6.61 2.05 -38.24
N ALA A 159 5.70 2.56 -37.40
CA ALA A 159 5.90 2.62 -35.96
C ALA A 159 6.12 1.20 -35.39
N ARG A 160 7.18 1.03 -34.62
CA ARG A 160 7.44 -0.23 -33.91
C ARG A 160 6.64 -0.25 -32.60
N VAL A 161 5.68 -1.15 -32.55
CA VAL A 161 4.71 -1.35 -31.45
C VAL A 161 5.39 -1.69 -30.11
N ASN A 162 6.55 -2.34 -30.14
CA ASN A 162 7.26 -2.85 -28.96
C ASN A 162 8.42 -1.98 -28.49
N HIS A 163 8.63 -0.78 -29.06
CA HIS A 163 9.66 0.12 -28.53
C HIS A 163 9.33 0.52 -27.10
N HIS A 164 10.34 0.56 -26.24
CA HIS A 164 10.19 1.03 -24.87
C HIS A 164 10.94 2.34 -24.64
N ASN A 165 10.48 3.11 -23.66
CA ASN A 165 11.17 4.31 -23.21
C ASN A 165 12.37 3.97 -22.29
N ILE A 166 13.00 4.98 -21.67
CA ILE A 166 14.16 4.75 -20.78
C ILE A 166 13.81 3.96 -19.50
N TYR A 167 12.53 3.93 -19.14
CA TYR A 167 11.99 3.20 -18.00
C TYR A 167 11.48 1.82 -18.38
N GLY A 168 11.72 1.35 -19.61
CA GLY A 168 11.21 0.06 -20.09
C GLY A 168 9.69 0.04 -20.35
N ILE A 169 9.03 1.20 -20.32
CA ILE A 169 7.59 1.30 -20.58
C ILE A 169 7.37 1.19 -22.09
N THR A 170 6.53 0.23 -22.51
CA THR A 170 6.06 0.06 -23.89
C THR A 170 4.71 0.76 -24.09
N PRO A 171 4.25 0.98 -25.33
CA PRO A 171 2.90 1.48 -25.60
C PRO A 171 1.81 0.60 -24.97
N LEU A 172 1.97 -0.73 -24.99
CA LEU A 172 1.03 -1.65 -24.36
C LEU A 172 0.97 -1.47 -22.83
N PHE A 173 2.14 -1.29 -22.20
CA PHE A 173 2.21 -0.98 -20.77
C PHE A 173 1.47 0.33 -20.46
N LEU A 174 1.68 1.37 -21.27
CA LEU A 174 1.03 2.66 -21.09
C LEU A 174 -0.49 2.57 -21.23
N ALA A 175 -0.99 1.86 -22.25
CA ALA A 175 -2.43 1.63 -22.41
C ALA A 175 -3.04 0.90 -21.21
N ALA A 176 -2.32 -0.08 -20.65
CA ALA A 176 -2.73 -0.79 -19.46
C ALA A 176 -2.70 0.09 -18.20
N GLN A 177 -1.75 1.02 -18.11
CA GLN A 177 -1.65 1.98 -17.01
C GLN A 177 -2.79 3.00 -17.02
N THR A 178 -3.10 3.56 -18.19
CA THR A 178 -4.09 4.64 -18.34
C THR A 178 -5.53 4.15 -18.40
N GLY A 179 -5.77 2.85 -18.61
CA GLY A 179 -7.13 2.33 -18.74
C GLY A 179 -7.67 2.36 -20.18
N ASN A 180 -6.80 2.53 -21.17
CA ASN A 180 -7.19 2.74 -22.57
C ASN A 180 -7.43 1.40 -23.30
N GLU A 181 -8.62 0.81 -23.11
CA GLU A 181 -9.00 -0.49 -23.69
C GLU A 181 -8.89 -0.54 -25.22
N ALA A 182 -9.37 0.49 -25.92
CA ALA A 182 -9.33 0.54 -27.38
C ALA A 182 -7.88 0.58 -27.93
N ALA A 183 -7.01 1.36 -27.29
CA ALA A 183 -5.59 1.41 -27.65
C ALA A 183 -4.90 0.08 -27.32
N LEU A 184 -5.23 -0.54 -26.18
CA LEU A 184 -4.71 -1.86 -25.81
C LEU A 184 -5.07 -2.93 -26.85
N SER A 185 -6.35 -3.02 -27.23
CA SER A 185 -6.82 -3.96 -28.25
C SER A 185 -6.09 -3.74 -29.57
N PHE A 186 -6.02 -2.49 -30.02
CA PHE A 186 -5.30 -2.13 -31.24
C PHE A 186 -3.83 -2.59 -31.19
N LEU A 187 -3.13 -2.36 -30.08
CA LEU A 187 -1.73 -2.76 -29.93
C LEU A 187 -1.57 -4.29 -29.93
N LEU A 188 -2.45 -5.02 -29.25
CA LEU A 188 -2.46 -6.49 -29.22
C LEU A 188 -2.68 -7.08 -30.61
N ASP A 189 -3.61 -6.53 -31.38
CA ASP A 189 -3.90 -6.94 -32.77
C ASP A 189 -2.70 -6.70 -33.70
N HIS A 190 -1.83 -5.73 -33.37
CA HIS A 190 -0.62 -5.40 -34.12
C HIS A 190 0.67 -6.01 -33.53
N GLY A 191 0.56 -7.08 -32.74
CA GLY A 191 1.70 -7.86 -32.29
C GLY A 191 2.47 -7.25 -31.12
N ALA A 192 1.80 -6.48 -30.26
CA ALA A 192 2.40 -6.04 -29.00
C ALA A 192 2.76 -7.23 -28.11
N SER A 193 3.96 -7.20 -27.53
CA SER A 193 4.43 -8.22 -26.59
C SER A 193 3.78 -8.01 -25.22
N VAL A 194 2.88 -8.94 -24.88
CA VAL A 194 2.05 -8.90 -23.67
C VAL A 194 2.86 -8.97 -22.37
N ASN A 195 3.98 -9.68 -22.40
CA ASN A 195 4.76 -10.05 -21.22
C ASN A 195 6.05 -9.23 -21.04
N CYS A 196 6.19 -8.11 -21.75
CA CYS A 196 7.27 -7.17 -21.51
C CYS A 196 7.21 -6.60 -20.10
N GLN A 197 8.38 -6.42 -19.48
CA GLN A 197 8.52 -5.83 -18.15
C GLN A 197 9.16 -4.46 -18.25
N ALA A 198 8.59 -3.50 -17.52
CA ALA A 198 9.19 -2.20 -17.30
C ALA A 198 10.46 -2.34 -16.42
N SER A 199 11.17 -1.24 -16.24
CA SER A 199 12.42 -1.19 -15.49
C SER A 199 12.26 -1.57 -14.02
N ASP A 200 11.07 -1.46 -13.44
CA ASP A 200 10.72 -1.92 -12.10
C ASP A 200 10.28 -3.40 -12.06
N GLY A 201 10.30 -4.09 -13.20
CA GLY A 201 9.84 -5.47 -13.36
C GLY A 201 8.32 -5.62 -13.53
N ALA A 202 7.54 -4.55 -13.49
CA ALA A 202 6.09 -4.64 -13.66
C ALA A 202 5.72 -4.98 -15.12
N THR A 203 4.70 -5.83 -15.29
CA THR A 203 4.09 -6.11 -16.60
C THR A 203 2.89 -5.20 -16.84
N ALA A 204 2.38 -5.15 -18.08
CA ALA A 204 1.11 -4.48 -18.37
C ALA A 204 -0.06 -5.03 -17.51
N LEU A 205 -0.07 -6.35 -17.28
CA LEU A 205 -1.07 -6.99 -16.41
C LEU A 205 -0.95 -6.50 -14.96
N TYR A 206 0.26 -6.36 -14.44
CA TYR A 206 0.48 -5.84 -13.09
C TYR A 206 -0.08 -4.42 -12.95
N GLU A 207 0.22 -3.52 -13.89
CA GLU A 207 -0.23 -2.13 -13.80
C GLU A 207 -1.75 -1.99 -14.00
N ALA A 208 -2.35 -2.80 -14.87
CA ALA A 208 -3.81 -2.89 -15.00
C ALA A 208 -4.49 -3.33 -13.69
N CYS A 209 -3.91 -4.31 -13.00
CA CYS A 209 -4.41 -4.78 -11.71
C CYS A 209 -4.27 -3.70 -10.63
N LYS A 210 -3.15 -2.98 -10.60
CA LYS A 210 -2.90 -1.89 -9.65
C LYS A 210 -3.87 -0.72 -9.79
N ASN A 211 -4.30 -0.41 -11.01
CA ASN A 211 -5.20 0.71 -11.30
C ASN A 211 -6.68 0.29 -11.48
N GLN A 212 -7.05 -0.94 -11.09
CA GLN A 212 -8.43 -1.47 -11.17
C GLN A 212 -9.04 -1.55 -12.58
N HIS A 213 -8.23 -1.67 -13.63
CA HIS A 213 -8.74 -1.71 -15.01
C HIS A 213 -9.23 -3.12 -15.39
N ILE A 214 -10.41 -3.51 -14.88
CA ILE A 214 -11.00 -4.86 -15.02
C ILE A 214 -11.06 -5.35 -16.48
N ASN A 215 -11.54 -4.52 -17.40
CA ASN A 215 -11.64 -4.91 -18.82
C ASN A 215 -10.27 -5.16 -19.45
N ILE A 216 -9.28 -4.33 -19.10
CA ILE A 216 -7.89 -4.51 -19.54
C ILE A 216 -7.31 -5.80 -18.98
N VAL A 217 -7.57 -6.12 -17.70
CA VAL A 217 -7.14 -7.39 -17.10
C VAL A 217 -7.75 -8.57 -17.88
N LYS A 218 -9.05 -8.54 -18.17
CA LYS A 218 -9.72 -9.58 -18.97
C LYS A 218 -9.07 -9.73 -20.35
N LEU A 219 -8.82 -8.63 -21.04
CA LEU A 219 -8.24 -8.61 -22.37
C LEU A 219 -6.77 -9.09 -22.37
N LEU A 220 -5.98 -8.70 -21.38
CA LEU A 220 -4.59 -9.19 -21.24
C LEU A 220 -4.55 -10.70 -20.97
N LEU A 221 -5.42 -11.19 -20.09
CA LEU A 221 -5.51 -12.62 -19.78
C LEU A 221 -5.96 -13.44 -20.99
N SER A 222 -6.91 -12.95 -21.80
CA SER A 222 -7.33 -13.64 -23.04
C SER A 222 -6.19 -13.71 -24.07
N HIS A 223 -5.28 -12.73 -24.07
CA HIS A 223 -4.05 -12.72 -24.86
C HIS A 223 -2.85 -13.40 -24.17
N ARG A 224 -3.10 -14.29 -23.19
CA ARG A 224 -2.07 -15.10 -22.50
C ARG A 224 -1.01 -14.26 -21.75
N ALA A 225 -1.44 -13.17 -21.12
CA ALA A 225 -0.62 -12.47 -20.16
C ALA A 225 -0.22 -13.40 -19.00
N ASP A 226 1.06 -13.37 -18.63
CA ASP A 226 1.62 -14.22 -17.60
C ASP A 226 1.42 -13.56 -16.22
N ALA A 227 0.43 -14.04 -15.46
CA ALA A 227 0.15 -13.63 -14.09
C ALA A 227 1.24 -14.04 -13.08
N ASN A 228 2.25 -14.83 -13.51
CA ASN A 228 3.30 -15.35 -12.65
C ASN A 228 4.60 -14.55 -12.72
N ARG A 229 4.63 -13.42 -13.45
CA ARG A 229 5.78 -12.53 -13.51
C ARG A 229 5.77 -11.54 -12.35
N PRO A 230 6.75 -11.61 -11.44
CA PRO A 230 6.85 -10.65 -10.36
C PRO A 230 7.53 -9.36 -10.84
N ASN A 231 7.23 -8.26 -10.15
CA ASN A 231 8.05 -7.06 -10.21
C ASN A 231 9.37 -7.24 -9.45
N LYS A 232 10.22 -6.21 -9.41
CA LYS A 232 11.50 -6.22 -8.66
C LYS A 232 11.33 -6.41 -7.16
N ALA A 233 10.17 -6.08 -6.60
CA ALA A 233 9.85 -6.32 -5.19
C ALA A 233 9.37 -7.77 -4.93
N GLY A 234 9.29 -8.63 -5.97
CA GLY A 234 8.79 -10.00 -5.85
C GLY A 234 7.26 -10.11 -5.89
N LEU A 235 6.53 -9.01 -6.11
CA LEU A 235 5.07 -8.98 -6.11
C LEU A 235 4.49 -9.36 -7.47
N LEU A 236 3.57 -10.32 -7.46
CA LEU A 236 2.73 -10.72 -8.60
C LEU A 236 1.50 -9.78 -8.75
N PRO A 237 0.84 -9.75 -9.93
CA PRO A 237 -0.45 -9.07 -10.12
C PRO A 237 -1.50 -9.41 -9.05
N LEU A 238 -1.57 -10.67 -8.60
CA LEU A 238 -2.50 -11.10 -7.54
C LEU A 238 -2.24 -10.38 -6.20
N HIS A 239 -0.96 -10.10 -5.87
CA HIS A 239 -0.61 -9.41 -4.63
C HIS A 239 -1.08 -7.96 -4.64
N VAL A 240 -0.89 -7.25 -5.76
CA VAL A 240 -1.31 -5.85 -5.84
C VAL A 240 -2.84 -5.70 -5.91
N ALA A 241 -3.55 -6.66 -6.54
CA ALA A 241 -5.00 -6.70 -6.53
C ALA A 241 -5.56 -6.96 -5.12
N ALA A 242 -4.97 -7.91 -4.38
CA ALA A 242 -5.35 -8.20 -2.99
C ALA A 242 -5.06 -7.03 -2.04
N LYS A 243 -3.97 -6.30 -2.27
CA LYS A 243 -3.61 -5.12 -1.47
C LYS A 243 -4.66 -3.99 -1.53
N HIS A 244 -5.34 -3.82 -2.67
CA HIS A 244 -6.26 -2.70 -2.90
C HIS A 244 -7.74 -3.10 -2.87
N GLY A 245 -8.08 -4.32 -2.44
CA GLY A 245 -9.49 -4.68 -2.33
C GLY A 245 -10.18 -5.07 -3.64
N PHE A 246 -9.45 -5.44 -4.70
CA PHE A 246 -10.06 -5.64 -6.03
C PHE A 246 -10.59 -7.07 -6.25
N ASP A 247 -11.68 -7.41 -5.58
CA ASP A 247 -12.29 -8.76 -5.52
C ASP A 247 -12.48 -9.44 -6.88
N GLU A 248 -13.01 -8.70 -7.87
CA GLU A 248 -13.23 -9.22 -9.22
C GLU A 248 -11.91 -9.56 -9.91
N ILE A 249 -10.90 -8.72 -9.75
CA ILE A 249 -9.56 -8.94 -10.33
C ILE A 249 -8.88 -10.11 -9.64
N VAL A 250 -8.98 -10.18 -8.31
CA VAL A 250 -8.48 -11.32 -7.52
C VAL A 250 -9.10 -12.63 -8.01
N SER A 251 -10.42 -12.66 -8.19
CA SER A 251 -11.16 -13.83 -8.70
C SER A 251 -10.70 -14.26 -10.08
N MET A 252 -10.37 -13.31 -10.97
CA MET A 252 -9.82 -13.61 -12.29
C MET A 252 -8.38 -14.13 -12.24
N LEU A 253 -7.57 -13.67 -11.29
CA LEU A 253 -6.14 -13.99 -11.20
C LEU A 253 -5.83 -15.29 -10.46
N ILE A 254 -6.66 -15.67 -9.47
CA ILE A 254 -6.49 -16.93 -8.72
C ILE A 254 -6.25 -18.15 -9.63
N PRO A 255 -7.10 -18.45 -10.63
CA PRO A 255 -6.96 -19.66 -11.44
C PRO A 255 -5.70 -19.67 -12.34
N VAL A 256 -5.16 -18.50 -12.66
CA VAL A 256 -3.98 -18.35 -13.55
C VAL A 256 -2.67 -18.15 -12.78
N THR A 257 -2.74 -17.96 -11.46
CA THR A 257 -1.58 -17.74 -10.60
C THR A 257 -1.14 -19.06 -9.96
N SER A 258 0.14 -19.39 -10.11
CA SER A 258 0.72 -20.59 -9.52
C SER A 258 0.97 -20.41 -8.02
N ASN A 259 0.48 -21.35 -7.21
CA ASN A 259 0.78 -21.42 -5.77
C ASN A 259 2.28 -21.43 -5.48
N PHE A 260 3.08 -22.08 -6.34
CA PHE A 260 4.54 -22.08 -6.21
C PHE A 260 5.11 -20.66 -6.26
N ARG A 261 4.58 -19.82 -7.16
CA ARG A 261 5.03 -18.43 -7.35
C ARG A 261 4.61 -17.54 -6.19
N ILE A 262 3.43 -17.77 -5.62
CA ILE A 262 2.97 -17.11 -4.39
C ILE A 262 3.90 -17.44 -3.22
N ILE A 263 4.33 -18.69 -3.07
CA ILE A 263 5.25 -19.07 -1.99
C ILE A 263 6.63 -18.41 -2.19
N HIS A 264 7.11 -18.35 -3.43
CA HIS A 264 8.42 -17.78 -3.77
C HIS A 264 8.52 -16.27 -3.61
N SER A 265 7.41 -15.53 -3.63
CA SER A 265 7.43 -14.08 -3.32
C SER A 265 7.85 -13.82 -1.87
N GLY A 266 7.65 -14.81 -0.98
CA GLY A 266 7.89 -14.68 0.45
C GLY A 266 6.87 -13.80 1.18
N ILE A 267 5.75 -13.49 0.52
CA ILE A 267 4.58 -12.78 1.08
C ILE A 267 3.31 -13.33 0.43
N SER A 268 2.38 -13.88 1.21
CA SER A 268 1.07 -14.30 0.67
C SER A 268 0.15 -13.10 0.41
N PRO A 269 -0.71 -13.10 -0.64
CA PRO A 269 -1.76 -12.10 -0.84
C PRO A 269 -2.66 -11.88 0.38
N LEU A 270 -2.85 -12.92 1.21
CA LEU A 270 -3.58 -12.82 2.48
C LEU A 270 -2.95 -11.82 3.46
N HIS A 271 -1.62 -11.68 3.48
CA HIS A 271 -0.97 -10.68 4.32
C HIS A 271 -1.36 -9.26 3.90
N LEU A 272 -1.38 -9.01 2.59
CA LEU A 272 -1.67 -7.68 2.03
C LEU A 272 -3.15 -7.34 2.21
N ALA A 273 -4.05 -8.28 2.00
CA ALA A 273 -5.48 -8.09 2.29
C ALA A 273 -5.71 -7.80 3.78
N ALA A 274 -5.08 -8.57 4.68
CA ALA A 274 -5.19 -8.34 6.13
C ALA A 274 -4.55 -7.01 6.57
N GLU A 275 -3.41 -6.62 5.99
CA GLU A 275 -2.72 -5.37 6.28
C GLU A 275 -3.54 -4.14 5.88
N ASN A 276 -4.36 -4.24 4.83
CA ASN A 276 -5.16 -3.12 4.32
C ASN A 276 -6.66 -3.20 4.72
N ASN A 277 -7.04 -4.18 5.55
CA ASN A 277 -8.43 -4.40 5.99
C ASN A 277 -9.40 -4.69 4.84
N GLU A 278 -8.96 -5.48 3.86
CA GLU A 278 -9.74 -5.82 2.67
C GLU A 278 -10.52 -7.13 2.88
N ASP A 279 -11.57 -7.05 3.69
CA ASP A 279 -12.31 -8.19 4.22
C ASP A 279 -12.91 -9.08 3.13
N GLU A 280 -13.52 -8.49 2.10
CA GLU A 280 -14.10 -9.23 0.96
C GLU A 280 -13.02 -9.94 0.13
N THR A 281 -11.89 -9.29 -0.16
CA THR A 281 -10.79 -9.97 -0.85
C THR A 281 -10.24 -11.12 -0.03
N LEU A 282 -10.16 -10.96 1.29
CA LEU A 282 -9.71 -12.00 2.20
C LEU A 282 -10.64 -13.20 2.14
N LYS A 283 -11.98 -12.98 2.14
CA LYS A 283 -12.99 -14.04 1.95
C LYS A 283 -12.74 -14.81 0.66
N VAL A 284 -12.55 -14.10 -0.46
CA VAL A 284 -12.28 -14.71 -1.77
C VAL A 284 -10.99 -15.54 -1.77
N LEU A 285 -9.91 -15.01 -1.19
CA LEU A 285 -8.60 -15.70 -1.12
C LEU A 285 -8.65 -16.94 -0.21
N ILE A 286 -9.36 -16.87 0.91
CA ILE A 286 -9.58 -18.01 1.82
C ILE A 286 -10.42 -19.09 1.11
N ALA A 287 -11.50 -18.70 0.45
CA ALA A 287 -12.37 -19.62 -0.30
C ALA A 287 -11.61 -20.33 -1.44
N ALA A 288 -10.60 -19.66 -2.02
CA ALA A 288 -9.70 -20.25 -3.00
C ALA A 288 -8.67 -21.24 -2.43
N GLY A 289 -8.62 -21.44 -1.11
CA GLY A 289 -7.73 -22.40 -0.46
C GLY A 289 -6.30 -21.93 -0.28
N LEU A 290 -6.04 -20.62 -0.26
CA LEU A 290 -4.72 -20.10 0.10
C LEU A 290 -4.38 -20.44 1.56
N ASN A 291 -3.11 -20.75 1.83
CA ASN A 291 -2.66 -21.08 3.18
C ASN A 291 -2.78 -19.87 4.12
N VAL A 292 -3.73 -19.94 5.06
CA VAL A 292 -3.97 -18.93 6.10
C VAL A 292 -2.82 -18.79 7.10
N ASN A 293 -2.01 -19.84 7.23
CA ASN A 293 -0.82 -19.89 8.09
C ASN A 293 0.48 -19.64 7.31
N ALA A 294 0.40 -19.05 6.11
CA ALA A 294 1.59 -18.66 5.37
C ALA A 294 2.40 -17.64 6.18
N GLN A 295 3.70 -17.88 6.36
CA GLN A 295 4.57 -16.96 7.07
C GLN A 295 5.34 -16.08 6.08
N LEU A 296 5.54 -14.81 6.43
CA LEU A 296 6.47 -13.94 5.74
C LEU A 296 7.88 -14.53 5.72
N SER A 297 8.57 -14.35 4.60
CA SER A 297 10.00 -14.63 4.51
C SER A 297 10.81 -13.78 5.52
N PRO A 298 11.97 -14.27 6.01
CA PRO A 298 12.78 -13.53 6.98
C PRO A 298 13.25 -12.14 6.49
N SER A 299 13.35 -11.93 5.18
CA SER A 299 13.63 -10.61 4.59
C SER A 299 12.45 -9.66 4.77
N HIS A 300 11.22 -10.10 4.51
CA HIS A 300 10.02 -9.29 4.64
C HIS A 300 9.65 -9.04 6.10
N SER A 301 9.75 -10.06 6.97
CA SER A 301 9.44 -9.91 8.39
C SER A 301 10.31 -8.85 9.07
N ARG A 302 11.59 -8.73 8.67
CA ARG A 302 12.52 -7.70 9.17
C ARG A 302 12.19 -6.27 8.76
N LEU A 303 11.30 -6.06 7.78
CA LEU A 303 10.81 -4.72 7.43
C LEU A 303 9.91 -4.15 8.54
N TYR A 304 9.35 -5.03 9.38
CA TYR A 304 8.52 -4.65 10.52
C TYR A 304 9.31 -4.72 11.82
N GLN A 305 9.17 -3.71 12.68
CA GLN A 305 9.89 -3.64 13.96
C GLN A 305 9.54 -4.77 14.93
N ASP A 306 8.34 -5.33 14.79
CA ASP A 306 7.80 -6.39 15.62
C ASP A 306 8.04 -7.79 15.06
N CYS A 307 8.76 -7.91 13.93
CA CYS A 307 9.05 -9.18 13.28
C CYS A 307 7.81 -10.06 13.05
N ARG A 308 6.67 -9.42 12.74
CA ARG A 308 5.42 -10.12 12.41
C ARG A 308 5.61 -11.07 11.23
N THR A 309 4.86 -12.17 11.20
CA THR A 309 4.97 -13.17 10.14
C THR A 309 3.66 -13.66 9.57
N THR A 310 2.56 -13.76 10.35
CA THR A 310 1.31 -14.34 9.85
C THR A 310 0.28 -13.28 9.41
N PRO A 311 -0.67 -13.62 8.51
CA PRO A 311 -1.79 -12.74 8.16
C PRO A 311 -2.66 -12.39 9.38
N LEU A 312 -2.82 -13.34 10.32
CA LEU A 312 -3.58 -13.12 11.55
C LEU A 312 -2.97 -12.01 12.40
N TYR A 313 -1.63 -11.94 12.47
CA TYR A 313 -0.96 -10.86 13.17
C TYR A 313 -1.31 -9.49 12.59
N PHE A 314 -1.38 -9.37 11.25
CA PHE A 314 -1.76 -8.12 10.57
C PHE A 314 -3.20 -7.70 10.90
N ALA A 315 -4.15 -8.63 10.88
CA ALA A 315 -5.53 -8.37 11.29
C ALA A 315 -5.61 -7.85 12.74
N VAL A 316 -4.87 -8.49 13.64
CA VAL A 316 -4.88 -8.14 15.07
C VAL A 316 -4.22 -6.79 15.34
N ILE A 317 -3.08 -6.47 14.71
CA ILE A 317 -2.44 -5.17 14.93
C ILE A 317 -3.27 -4.01 14.36
N ASN A 318 -4.05 -4.24 13.31
CA ASN A 318 -5.00 -3.26 12.79
C ASN A 318 -6.27 -3.15 13.64
N GLY A 319 -6.51 -4.10 14.56
CA GLY A 319 -7.72 -4.16 15.36
C GLY A 319 -8.96 -4.60 14.57
N ASN A 320 -8.79 -5.20 13.40
CA ASN A 320 -9.88 -5.64 12.55
C ASN A 320 -10.41 -7.00 13.03
N LEU A 321 -11.58 -6.97 13.68
CA LEU A 321 -12.21 -8.14 14.28
C LEU A 321 -12.78 -9.11 13.23
N GLU A 322 -13.31 -8.59 12.13
CA GLU A 322 -13.90 -9.42 11.08
C GLU A 322 -12.82 -10.25 10.38
N THR A 323 -11.71 -9.64 9.96
CA THR A 323 -10.59 -10.37 9.33
C THR A 323 -9.95 -11.40 10.24
N ALA A 324 -9.74 -11.05 11.51
CA ALA A 324 -9.22 -12.02 12.48
C ALA A 324 -10.19 -13.19 12.64
N ALA A 325 -11.50 -12.93 12.74
CA ALA A 325 -12.51 -13.98 12.86
C ALA A 325 -12.50 -14.89 11.63
N MET A 326 -12.45 -14.32 10.43
CA MET A 326 -12.40 -15.08 9.18
C MET A 326 -11.15 -15.97 9.09
N LEU A 327 -9.97 -15.44 9.44
CA LEU A 327 -8.73 -16.22 9.43
C LEU A 327 -8.78 -17.36 10.44
N LEU A 328 -9.27 -17.10 11.66
CA LEU A 328 -9.38 -18.10 12.71
C LEU A 328 -10.40 -19.19 12.35
N GLN A 329 -11.56 -18.82 11.80
CA GLN A 329 -12.57 -19.76 11.28
C GLN A 329 -12.01 -20.64 10.16
N ALA A 330 -11.11 -20.09 9.35
CA ALA A 330 -10.41 -20.82 8.29
C ALA A 330 -9.22 -21.66 8.80
N GLY A 331 -8.96 -21.70 10.11
CA GLY A 331 -7.92 -22.54 10.73
C GLY A 331 -6.57 -21.85 10.92
N ALA A 332 -6.53 -20.52 11.04
CA ALA A 332 -5.32 -19.81 11.42
C ALA A 332 -4.89 -20.17 12.86
N ASP A 333 -3.60 -20.47 13.05
CA ASP A 333 -3.04 -20.75 14.37
C ASP A 333 -2.58 -19.44 15.04
N ALA A 334 -3.24 -19.10 16.15
CA ALA A 334 -2.97 -17.92 16.95
C ALA A 334 -1.62 -17.92 17.69
N ASN A 335 -0.82 -18.99 17.58
CA ASN A 335 0.43 -19.16 18.32
C ASN A 335 1.70 -19.23 17.45
N LEU A 336 1.58 -19.06 16.12
CA LEU A 336 2.71 -19.22 15.19
C LEU A 336 3.76 -18.11 15.27
N ASP A 337 3.35 -16.86 15.52
CA ASP A 337 4.28 -15.74 15.61
C ASP A 337 5.10 -15.78 16.89
N ILE A 338 6.38 -15.41 16.78
CA ILE A 338 7.30 -15.28 17.92
C ILE A 338 6.72 -14.32 18.97
N PHE A 339 6.19 -13.19 18.50
CA PHE A 339 5.37 -12.31 19.32
C PHE A 339 3.91 -12.66 19.07
N GLN A 340 3.26 -13.31 20.03
CA GLN A 340 1.92 -13.84 19.80
C GLN A 340 0.88 -12.71 19.60
N PRO A 341 -0.06 -12.83 18.64
CA PRO A 341 -1.08 -11.82 18.37
C PRO A 341 -1.90 -11.42 19.62
N VAL A 342 -2.15 -12.36 20.54
CA VAL A 342 -2.85 -12.06 21.80
C VAL A 342 -2.14 -10.99 22.66
N LEU A 343 -0.80 -10.94 22.66
CA LEU A 343 -0.04 -9.89 23.35
C LEU A 343 -0.31 -8.51 22.75
N VAL A 344 -0.41 -8.44 21.43
CA VAL A 344 -0.71 -7.21 20.69
C VAL A 344 -2.11 -6.73 21.04
N ALA A 345 -3.10 -7.62 20.98
CA ALA A 345 -4.50 -7.32 21.30
C ALA A 345 -4.67 -6.79 22.74
N ILE A 346 -3.95 -7.40 23.70
CA ILE A 346 -3.95 -6.95 25.10
C ILE A 346 -3.32 -5.56 25.23
N ARG A 347 -2.17 -5.32 24.57
CA ARG A 347 -1.50 -4.01 24.59
C ARG A 347 -2.38 -2.91 24.01
N GLN A 348 -3.21 -3.22 23.02
CA GLN A 348 -4.18 -2.29 22.44
C GLN A 348 -5.44 -2.11 23.32
N GLY A 349 -5.68 -2.99 24.28
CA GLY A 349 -6.87 -2.97 25.12
C GLY A 349 -8.13 -3.50 24.44
N ASN A 350 -8.01 -4.22 23.32
CA ASN A 350 -9.15 -4.73 22.56
C ASN A 350 -9.65 -6.07 23.17
N ILE A 351 -10.61 -5.98 24.11
CA ILE A 351 -11.13 -7.14 24.84
C ILE A 351 -11.82 -8.14 23.91
N GLU A 352 -12.58 -7.67 22.91
CA GLU A 352 -13.31 -8.55 22.00
C GLU A 352 -12.35 -9.34 21.10
N MET A 353 -11.27 -8.71 20.62
CA MET A 353 -10.20 -9.39 19.91
C MET A 353 -9.51 -10.46 20.78
N VAL A 354 -9.23 -10.14 22.05
CA VAL A 354 -8.64 -11.11 22.99
C VAL A 354 -9.57 -12.30 23.20
N ARG A 355 -10.87 -12.07 23.41
CA ARG A 355 -11.86 -13.14 23.54
C ARG A 355 -11.87 -14.05 22.32
N LEU A 356 -11.91 -13.46 21.13
CA LEU A 356 -11.90 -14.19 19.87
C LEU A 356 -10.63 -15.05 19.75
N LEU A 357 -9.45 -14.48 19.96
CA LEU A 357 -8.18 -15.23 19.88
C LEU A 357 -8.15 -16.40 20.88
N VAL A 358 -8.63 -16.17 22.10
CA VAL A 358 -8.67 -17.18 23.16
C VAL A 358 -9.66 -18.31 22.83
N GLU A 359 -10.83 -17.99 22.27
CA GLU A 359 -11.82 -18.96 21.81
C GLU A 359 -11.20 -19.94 20.79
N TYR A 360 -10.38 -19.42 19.88
CA TYR A 360 -9.66 -20.20 18.87
C TYR A 360 -8.27 -20.71 19.34
N GLY A 361 -8.07 -20.80 20.66
CA GLY A 361 -6.95 -21.55 21.23
C GLY A 361 -5.66 -20.77 21.45
N ALA A 362 -5.66 -19.44 21.40
CA ALA A 362 -4.49 -18.63 21.76
C ALA A 362 -3.99 -18.96 23.18
N ASN A 363 -2.68 -19.03 23.36
CA ASN A 363 -2.07 -19.23 24.66
C ASN A 363 -2.11 -17.92 25.48
N VAL A 364 -2.68 -17.97 26.68
CA VAL A 364 -2.72 -16.80 27.59
C VAL A 364 -1.53 -16.76 28.55
N ASN A 365 -0.80 -17.86 28.71
CA ASN A 365 0.30 -18.00 29.66
C ASN A 365 1.68 -17.79 29.01
N VAL A 366 1.76 -16.82 28.09
CA VAL A 366 2.93 -16.57 27.26
C VAL A 366 3.99 -15.81 28.07
N GLY A 367 5.24 -16.26 27.97
CA GLY A 367 6.39 -15.52 28.47
C GLY A 367 6.88 -14.49 27.44
N MET A 368 7.49 -13.40 27.90
CA MET A 368 8.14 -12.48 26.97
C MET A 368 9.37 -13.15 26.37
N PRO A 369 9.51 -13.24 25.03
CA PRO A 369 10.72 -13.79 24.41
C PRO A 369 11.98 -13.01 24.80
N THR A 370 11.84 -11.71 25.07
CA THR A 370 12.93 -10.78 25.39
C THR A 370 13.26 -10.68 26.87
N LEU A 371 12.35 -11.10 27.76
CA LEU A 371 12.56 -11.10 29.21
C LEU A 371 12.18 -12.47 29.77
N PRO A 372 13.16 -13.31 30.17
CA PRO A 372 12.90 -14.57 30.84
C PRO A 372 12.45 -14.32 32.29
N THR A 373 11.24 -13.82 32.44
CA THR A 373 10.56 -13.70 33.73
C THR A 373 9.62 -14.88 33.92
N THR A 374 9.56 -15.43 35.13
CA THR A 374 8.49 -16.36 35.54
C THR A 374 7.12 -15.67 35.63
N PHE A 375 7.11 -14.33 35.54
CA PHE A 375 5.91 -13.52 35.52
C PHE A 375 5.25 -13.56 34.12
N PRO A 376 3.95 -13.89 34.01
CA PRO A 376 3.24 -13.88 32.74
C PRO A 376 3.32 -12.51 32.04
N ALA A 377 3.74 -12.48 30.78
CA ALA A 377 3.94 -11.27 30.00
C ALA A 377 2.66 -10.41 29.91
N MET A 378 1.51 -11.08 29.80
CA MET A 378 0.19 -10.45 29.68
C MET A 378 -0.11 -9.48 30.82
N LEU A 379 0.31 -9.83 32.04
CA LEU A 379 -0.02 -9.06 33.23
C LEU A 379 0.60 -7.66 33.20
N ILE A 380 1.80 -7.52 32.64
CA ILE A 380 2.48 -6.23 32.51
C ILE A 380 1.58 -5.22 31.77
N PHE A 381 0.88 -5.67 30.74
CA PHE A 381 -0.01 -4.83 29.94
C PHE A 381 -1.43 -4.72 30.53
N CYS A 382 -1.88 -5.70 31.31
CA CYS A 382 -3.21 -5.71 31.92
C CYS A 382 -3.31 -4.92 33.24
N MET A 383 -2.20 -4.51 33.88
CA MET A 383 -2.25 -3.82 35.19
C MET A 383 -3.10 -2.53 35.16
N ARG A 384 -3.20 -1.86 34.01
CA ARG A 384 -4.01 -0.64 33.84
C ARG A 384 -5.44 -0.90 33.36
N ASN A 385 -5.82 -2.16 33.15
CA ASN A 385 -7.12 -2.55 32.58
C ASN A 385 -7.72 -3.74 33.36
N PRO A 386 -8.42 -3.48 34.50
CA PRO A 386 -9.01 -4.54 35.32
C PRO A 386 -10.03 -5.44 34.58
N PRO A 387 -10.90 -4.96 33.66
CA PRO A 387 -11.80 -5.86 32.94
C PRO A 387 -11.05 -6.79 31.96
N MET A 388 -9.94 -6.33 31.36
CA MET A 388 -9.06 -7.20 30.57
C MET A 388 -8.41 -8.27 31.44
N LEU A 389 -7.88 -7.88 32.60
CA LEU A 389 -7.27 -8.83 33.55
C LEU A 389 -8.27 -9.89 33.99
N LYS A 390 -9.50 -9.48 34.33
CA LYS A 390 -10.58 -10.40 34.68
C LYS A 390 -10.86 -11.38 33.54
N ASN A 391 -11.01 -10.87 32.31
CA ASN A 391 -11.28 -11.72 31.14
C ASN A 391 -10.19 -12.77 30.91
N LEU A 392 -8.91 -12.42 31.07
CA LEU A 392 -7.81 -13.39 30.93
C LEU A 392 -7.81 -14.44 32.06
N LEU A 393 -8.09 -14.02 33.29
CA LEU A 393 -8.18 -14.93 34.45
C LEU A 393 -9.33 -15.92 34.30
N ASP A 394 -10.49 -15.45 33.82
CA ASP A 394 -11.63 -16.30 33.48
C ASP A 394 -11.22 -17.39 32.47
N ASN A 395 -10.42 -17.01 31.47
CA ASN A 395 -9.93 -17.86 30.40
C ASN A 395 -8.64 -18.66 30.70
N GLY A 396 -8.22 -18.74 31.96
CA GLY A 396 -7.17 -19.66 32.40
C GLY A 396 -5.75 -19.07 32.47
N LEU A 397 -5.63 -17.74 32.56
CA LEU A 397 -4.37 -17.10 32.93
C LEU A 397 -3.92 -17.58 34.33
N CYS A 398 -2.68 -18.03 34.44
CA CYS A 398 -2.09 -18.54 35.66
C CYS A 398 -1.70 -17.40 36.60
N ALA A 399 -2.56 -17.07 37.56
CA ALA A 399 -2.23 -16.10 38.61
C ALA A 399 -1.22 -16.66 39.62
N LEU A 400 -1.10 -17.98 39.76
CA LEU A 400 -0.17 -18.64 40.70
C LEU A 400 1.30 -18.27 40.44
N SER A 401 1.70 -18.17 39.17
CA SER A 401 3.08 -17.81 38.80
C SER A 401 3.51 -16.43 39.29
N CYS A 402 2.56 -15.52 39.54
CA CYS A 402 2.84 -14.19 40.10
C CYS A 402 3.37 -14.25 41.53
N PHE A 403 3.04 -15.32 42.26
CA PHE A 403 3.36 -15.48 43.67
C PHE A 403 4.42 -16.55 43.93
N GLN A 404 4.99 -17.14 42.89
CA GLN A 404 6.11 -18.06 43.00
C GLN A 404 7.42 -17.29 43.05
N CYS A 405 8.11 -17.36 44.18
CA CYS A 405 9.42 -16.75 44.37
C CYS A 405 10.49 -17.83 44.59
N LYS A 406 11.61 -17.75 43.84
CA LYS A 406 12.76 -18.65 44.01
C LYS A 406 13.39 -18.57 45.41
N TYR A 407 13.29 -17.42 46.08
CA TYR A 407 13.84 -17.20 47.42
C TYR A 407 12.85 -17.50 48.54
N GLY A 408 11.54 -17.51 48.26
CA GLY A 408 10.51 -17.72 49.28
C GLY A 408 10.66 -16.79 50.48
N ASP A 409 10.76 -17.35 51.68
CA ASP A 409 10.98 -16.61 52.93
C ASP A 409 12.43 -16.17 53.16
N ASN A 410 13.36 -16.53 52.26
CA ASN A 410 14.77 -16.15 52.39
C ASN A 410 15.03 -14.69 52.01
N GLN A 411 16.10 -14.13 52.56
CA GLN A 411 16.53 -12.77 52.27
C GLN A 411 16.89 -12.63 50.78
N HIS A 412 16.29 -11.62 50.13
CA HIS A 412 16.57 -11.36 48.72
C HIS A 412 17.88 -10.55 48.59
N PRO A 413 18.71 -10.79 47.56
CA PRO A 413 19.89 -9.98 47.32
C PRO A 413 19.50 -8.50 47.14
N SER A 414 20.31 -7.59 47.68
CA SER A 414 20.08 -6.15 47.59
C SER A 414 20.23 -5.69 46.14
N VAL A 415 19.09 -5.41 45.49
CA VAL A 415 19.07 -4.88 44.13
C VAL A 415 19.50 -3.41 44.20
N LYS A 416 20.68 -3.08 43.69
CA LYS A 416 21.05 -1.68 43.40
C LYS A 416 20.17 -1.19 42.25
N VAL A 417 19.08 -0.50 42.59
CA VAL A 417 18.22 0.16 41.58
C VAL A 417 19.01 1.34 41.01
N SER A 418 19.55 1.19 39.79
CA SER A 418 20.02 2.34 39.01
C SER A 418 18.78 3.07 38.52
N CYS A 419 18.41 4.11 39.25
CA CYS A 419 17.24 4.94 38.99
C CYS A 419 17.53 5.85 37.80
N LYS A 420 17.24 5.38 36.59
CA LYS A 420 16.87 6.24 35.46
C LYS A 420 15.68 5.55 34.78
N ASP A 421 14.62 6.32 34.59
CA ASP A 421 13.34 5.94 33.96
C ASP A 421 12.29 5.31 34.88
N THR A 422 11.93 6.03 35.94
CA THR A 422 10.58 5.99 36.52
C THR A 422 9.84 7.29 36.21
N THR A 423 9.69 7.61 34.93
CA THR A 423 8.73 8.62 34.51
C THR A 423 7.33 7.99 34.49
N GLY A 424 6.56 8.24 35.55
CA GLY A 424 5.09 8.21 35.48
C GLY A 424 4.32 6.95 35.93
N LEU A 425 4.78 6.21 36.94
CA LEU A 425 3.86 5.37 37.74
C LEU A 425 3.41 6.15 38.98
N HIS A 426 2.21 6.73 38.91
CA HIS A 426 1.51 7.24 40.09
C HIS A 426 1.39 6.11 41.14
N LYS A 427 1.80 6.40 42.37
CA LYS A 427 2.08 5.46 43.47
C LYS A 427 0.85 4.85 44.16
N GLU A 428 -0.36 4.95 43.62
CA GLU A 428 -1.59 4.59 44.35
C GLU A 428 -2.53 3.57 43.67
N GLU A 429 -2.25 3.07 42.46
CA GLU A 429 -3.23 2.29 41.66
C GLU A 429 -3.10 0.75 41.72
N CYS A 430 -2.51 0.15 42.75
CA CYS A 430 -2.23 -1.32 42.78
C CYS A 430 -3.19 -2.26 43.57
N PRO A 431 -4.10 -1.82 44.47
CA PRO A 431 -4.77 -2.79 45.34
C PRO A 431 -5.78 -3.68 44.61
N LEU A 432 -6.56 -3.12 43.67
CA LEU A 432 -7.67 -3.81 43.00
C LEU A 432 -7.21 -4.99 42.11
N GLN A 433 -6.08 -4.84 41.43
CA GLN A 433 -5.53 -5.85 40.52
C GLN A 433 -4.91 -7.00 41.30
N VAL A 434 -4.20 -6.70 42.40
CA VAL A 434 -3.64 -7.72 43.29
C VAL A 434 -4.77 -8.47 44.01
N THR A 435 -5.82 -7.78 44.46
CA THR A 435 -7.00 -8.46 45.01
C THR A 435 -7.66 -9.36 43.98
N LEU A 436 -7.79 -8.91 42.72
CA LEU A 436 -8.35 -9.73 41.64
C LEU A 436 -7.46 -10.96 41.36
N LEU A 437 -6.14 -10.82 41.34
CA LEU A 437 -5.24 -11.97 41.18
C LEU A 437 -5.42 -13.00 42.31
N LEU A 438 -5.54 -12.53 43.55
CA LEU A 438 -5.78 -13.39 44.71
C LEU A 438 -7.15 -14.09 44.66
N ASP A 439 -8.14 -13.53 43.96
CA ASP A 439 -9.43 -14.20 43.74
C ASP A 439 -9.34 -15.42 42.80
N TYR A 440 -8.24 -15.59 42.07
CA TYR A 440 -8.02 -16.74 41.19
C TYR A 440 -6.92 -17.67 41.71
N VAL A 441 -6.49 -17.47 42.95
CA VAL A 441 -5.47 -18.27 43.60
C VAL A 441 -5.98 -18.82 44.92
N GLY A 442 -5.52 -20.02 45.29
CA GLY A 442 -5.76 -20.61 46.60
C GLY A 442 -4.86 -19.95 47.65
N GLN A 443 -4.44 -20.73 48.65
CA GLN A 443 -3.55 -20.21 49.69
C GLN A 443 -2.14 -19.97 49.15
N VAL A 444 -1.67 -18.72 49.24
CA VAL A 444 -0.35 -18.29 48.72
C VAL A 444 0.62 -18.03 49.86
N ASN A 445 1.87 -18.51 49.75
CA ASN A 445 2.95 -18.07 50.63
C ASN A 445 3.74 -16.94 49.97
N LEU A 446 3.55 -15.71 50.45
CA LEU A 446 4.29 -14.53 49.96
C LEU A 446 5.75 -14.57 50.40
N CYS A 447 6.64 -14.04 49.57
CA CYS A 447 8.06 -13.92 49.90
C CYS A 447 8.33 -12.83 50.94
N ALA A 448 9.49 -12.89 51.62
CA ALA A 448 9.86 -11.95 52.68
C ALA A 448 9.78 -10.46 52.23
N LYS A 449 10.18 -10.17 50.99
CA LYS A 449 10.15 -8.81 50.43
C LYS A 449 8.73 -8.29 50.15
N LEU A 450 7.80 -9.18 49.74
CA LEU A 450 6.39 -8.81 49.55
C LEU A 450 5.68 -8.59 50.89
N LYS A 451 6.04 -9.36 51.93
CA LYS A 451 5.55 -9.18 53.30
C LYS A 451 5.96 -7.81 53.86
N GLU A 452 7.24 -7.44 53.73
CA GLU A 452 7.75 -6.12 54.13
C GLU A 452 7.03 -4.96 53.39
N LEU A 453 6.78 -5.10 52.08
CA LEU A 453 6.02 -4.12 51.30
C LEU A 453 4.55 -4.01 51.74
N LEU A 454 3.92 -5.12 52.13
CA LEU A 454 2.57 -5.11 52.69
C LEU A 454 2.54 -4.41 54.05
N ASP A 455 3.50 -4.69 54.92
CA ASP A 455 3.55 -4.12 56.26
C ASP A 455 3.78 -2.59 56.24
N THR A 456 4.56 -2.10 55.28
CA THR A 456 4.80 -0.67 55.07
C THR A 456 3.60 0.10 54.50
N HIS A 457 2.62 -0.57 53.86
CA HIS A 457 1.44 0.08 53.26
C HIS A 457 0.17 -0.18 54.08
N ASN A 458 -0.26 0.82 54.85
CA ASN A 458 -1.44 0.71 55.71
C ASN A 458 -2.78 0.61 54.95
N GLY A 459 -2.85 1.08 53.71
CA GLY A 459 -4.08 1.06 52.89
C GLY A 459 -4.43 -0.27 52.22
N TRP A 460 -3.59 -1.31 52.34
CA TRP A 460 -3.78 -2.61 51.64
C TRP A 460 -4.50 -3.66 52.48
N VAL A 461 -5.55 -3.26 53.20
CA VAL A 461 -6.27 -4.11 54.16
C VAL A 461 -6.84 -5.38 53.49
N LEU A 462 -7.50 -5.24 52.34
CA LEU A 462 -8.08 -6.37 51.58
C LEU A 462 -7.01 -7.39 51.13
N ILE A 463 -5.80 -6.94 50.80
CA ILE A 463 -4.70 -7.83 50.41
C ILE A 463 -4.16 -8.55 51.64
N LYS A 464 -4.00 -7.84 52.76
CA LYS A 464 -3.58 -8.42 54.04
C LYS A 464 -4.58 -9.48 54.52
N GLU A 465 -5.88 -9.21 54.42
CA GLU A 465 -6.92 -10.17 54.77
C GLU A 465 -6.87 -11.44 53.92
N ARG A 466 -6.73 -11.31 52.59
CA ARG A 466 -6.72 -12.46 51.66
C ARG A 466 -5.42 -13.27 51.69
N THR A 467 -4.32 -12.71 52.17
CA THR A 467 -3.00 -13.36 52.25
C THR A 467 -2.64 -13.85 53.65
N SER A 468 -3.44 -13.49 54.65
CA SER A 468 -3.26 -13.91 56.04
C SER A 468 -3.52 -15.41 56.20
N ARG A 469 -2.53 -16.14 56.73
CA ARG A 469 -2.68 -17.57 57.09
C ARG A 469 -3.81 -17.83 58.11
N CYS A 470 -4.23 -16.80 58.85
CA CYS A 470 -5.26 -16.88 59.88
C CYS A 470 -6.69 -16.81 59.34
N ASN A 471 -6.91 -16.53 58.04
CA ASN A 471 -8.24 -16.49 57.43
C ASN A 471 -8.28 -17.36 56.16
N PRO A 472 -8.51 -18.68 56.29
CA PRO A 472 -8.55 -19.57 55.13
C PRO A 472 -9.72 -19.18 54.21
N HIS A 473 -9.48 -19.16 52.89
CA HIS A 473 -10.53 -18.86 51.91
C HIS A 473 -11.75 -19.77 52.12
N HIS A 474 -12.96 -19.23 51.93
CA HIS A 474 -14.20 -20.00 52.05
C HIS A 474 -14.15 -21.30 51.22
N LEU A 475 -14.76 -22.38 51.74
CA LEU A 475 -14.81 -23.68 51.04
C LEU A 475 -15.31 -23.55 49.59
N GLY A 476 -16.31 -22.70 49.35
CA GLY A 476 -16.80 -22.39 48.01
C GLY A 476 -15.77 -21.74 47.09
N HIS A 477 -14.78 -21.01 47.59
CA HIS A 477 -13.68 -20.51 46.76
C HIS A 477 -12.71 -21.64 46.37
N LEU A 478 -12.33 -22.48 47.34
CA LEU A 478 -11.44 -23.62 47.12
C LEU A 478 -12.06 -24.66 46.18
N CYS A 479 -13.36 -24.93 46.32
CA CYS A 479 -14.10 -25.79 45.40
C CYS A 479 -14.11 -25.21 43.98
N ARG A 480 -14.30 -23.90 43.80
CA ARG A 480 -14.23 -23.26 42.47
C ARG A 480 -12.87 -23.52 41.82
N LEU A 481 -11.79 -23.29 42.56
CA LEU A 481 -10.43 -23.47 42.04
C LEU A 481 -10.13 -24.93 41.71
N ALA A 482 -10.52 -25.87 42.58
CA ALA A 482 -10.35 -27.30 42.34
C ALA A 482 -11.15 -27.76 41.10
N ILE A 483 -12.37 -27.25 40.91
CA ILE A 483 -13.16 -27.53 39.70
C ILE A 483 -12.47 -26.96 38.47
N ARG A 484 -11.99 -25.70 38.52
CA ARG A 484 -11.27 -25.07 37.41
C ARG A 484 -10.00 -25.85 37.03
N GLU A 485 -9.26 -26.33 38.01
CA GLU A 485 -8.07 -27.18 37.80
C GLU A 485 -8.44 -28.50 37.11
N LYS A 486 -9.50 -29.18 37.58
CA LYS A 486 -9.98 -30.44 36.98
C LYS A 486 -10.59 -30.28 35.59
N VAL A 487 -11.24 -29.15 35.32
CA VAL A 487 -11.77 -28.82 33.99
C VAL A 487 -10.61 -28.58 33.02
N GLY A 488 -9.52 -27.98 33.49
CA GLY A 488 -8.33 -27.71 32.69
C GLY A 488 -8.49 -26.50 31.77
N GLN A 489 -7.37 -25.86 31.44
CA GLN A 489 -7.35 -24.56 30.74
C GLN A 489 -8.08 -24.58 29.38
N GLN A 490 -7.98 -25.67 28.62
CA GLN A 490 -8.63 -25.77 27.31
C GLN A 490 -10.16 -25.82 27.41
N ARG A 491 -10.72 -26.51 28.40
CA ARG A 491 -12.18 -26.59 28.59
C ARG A 491 -12.74 -25.37 29.31
N LEU A 492 -11.91 -24.66 30.09
CA LEU A 492 -12.28 -23.38 30.69
C LEU A 492 -12.61 -22.32 29.64
N LYS A 493 -11.86 -22.29 28.53
CA LYS A 493 -12.13 -21.39 27.39
C LYS A 493 -13.51 -21.63 26.75
N LEU A 494 -14.00 -22.87 26.83
CA LEU A 494 -15.25 -23.31 26.19
C LEU A 494 -16.41 -23.47 27.18
N LEU A 495 -16.33 -22.88 28.39
CA LEU A 495 -17.35 -23.05 29.44
C LEU A 495 -18.77 -22.70 28.99
N HIS A 496 -18.92 -21.74 28.08
CA HIS A 496 -20.22 -21.32 27.54
C HIS A 496 -20.85 -22.34 26.59
N LEU A 497 -20.06 -23.24 26.01
CA LEU A 497 -20.50 -24.29 25.09
C LEU A 497 -20.80 -25.62 25.81
N LEU A 498 -20.37 -25.76 27.07
CA LEU A 498 -20.64 -26.95 27.86
C LEU A 498 -22.11 -26.96 28.33
N PRO A 499 -22.76 -28.13 28.39
CA PRO A 499 -24.13 -28.27 28.87
C PRO A 499 -24.19 -28.16 30.40
N LEU A 500 -23.78 -27.01 30.94
CA LEU A 500 -23.75 -26.72 32.37
C LEU A 500 -24.85 -25.71 32.73
N PRO A 501 -25.45 -25.82 33.94
CA PRO A 501 -26.39 -24.82 34.40
C PRO A 501 -25.78 -23.42 34.40
N HIS A 502 -26.55 -22.42 33.95
CA HIS A 502 -26.08 -21.03 33.86
C HIS A 502 -25.51 -20.48 35.18
N ARG A 503 -26.03 -20.94 36.32
CA ARG A 503 -25.51 -20.61 37.65
C ARG A 503 -24.10 -21.15 37.90
N LEU A 504 -23.80 -22.36 37.44
CA LEU A 504 -22.48 -22.97 37.58
C LEU A 504 -21.45 -22.25 36.70
N ILE A 505 -21.85 -21.86 35.48
CA ILE A 505 -21.02 -21.05 34.59
C ILE A 505 -20.67 -19.70 35.25
N LYS A 506 -21.66 -19.00 35.83
CA LYS A 506 -21.43 -17.75 36.57
C LYS A 506 -20.49 -17.92 37.76
N TYR A 507 -20.63 -19.02 38.48
CA TYR A 507 -19.75 -19.35 39.61
C TYR A 507 -18.31 -19.63 39.17
N LEU A 508 -18.12 -20.33 38.05
CA LEU A 508 -16.78 -20.61 37.51
C LEU A 508 -16.09 -19.37 36.93
N ASN A 509 -16.84 -18.42 36.34
CA ASN A 509 -16.36 -17.16 35.76
C ASN A 509 -16.37 -15.97 36.75
N TYR A 510 -16.50 -16.25 38.05
CA TYR A 510 -16.46 -15.25 39.13
C TYR A 510 -17.22 -13.94 38.80
N ALA A 511 -18.48 -14.08 38.38
CA ALA A 511 -19.37 -12.93 38.19
C ALA A 511 -19.77 -12.36 39.56
N GLU A 512 -19.66 -11.03 39.73
CA GLU A 512 -19.97 -10.35 41.00
C GLU A 512 -21.36 -10.75 41.49
N GLY A 513 -21.45 -11.17 42.76
CA GLY A 513 -22.68 -11.67 43.40
C GLY A 513 -22.72 -13.18 43.69
N CYS A 514 -21.71 -13.97 43.30
CA CYS A 514 -21.65 -15.42 43.60
C CYS A 514 -21.20 -15.77 45.03
N HIS A 515 -21.57 -14.96 46.04
CA HIS A 515 -21.27 -15.26 47.46
C HIS A 515 -22.20 -16.31 48.08
N ALA A 516 -23.10 -16.94 47.31
CA ALA A 516 -24.06 -17.88 47.85
C ALA A 516 -24.13 -19.18 47.05
N PHE A 517 -23.13 -20.05 47.20
CA PHE A 517 -23.41 -21.48 47.32
C PHE A 517 -23.83 -21.72 48.77
N LYS A 518 -25.12 -21.49 49.08
CA LYS A 518 -25.73 -22.23 50.18
C LYS A 518 -26.03 -23.60 49.60
N ILE A 519 -25.29 -24.61 50.07
CA ILE A 519 -25.56 -26.03 49.84
C ILE A 519 -26.99 -26.32 50.27
#